data_AF-A0A975CP47-F1
#
_entry.id   AF-A0A975CP47-F1
#
_cell.length_a   1.000
_cell.length_b   1.000
_cell.length_c   1.000
_cell.angle_alpha   90.00
_cell.angle_beta   90.00
_cell.angle_gamma   90.00
#
_symmetry.space_group_name_H-M   'P 1'
#
loop_
_entity.id
_entity.type
_entity.pdbx_description
1 polymer ?
#
loop_
_entity_poly.entity_id
_entity_poly.type
_entity_poly.pdbx_seq_one_letter_code
_entity_poly.pdbx_strand_id
1 'polypeptide(L)'
;MKKIFLSIVLLLSVSISWSQRSQIIAYIDMEYILENVPEYLEAQNTLDEKVVKWRQTLDKEARHIEVLKSDLANEKAILTKDLIEEREEEIALKQDELRRLESLYFGPRGDMFLLRKQLVKPIQDQVYNAIQSISARKKYDFVFDKSSDLVMLYSNKKYDISDLVLATIDRTRLVDKKNAKREQRKNATKELTPQQKEAIAKKKAIVAKKLSKKEAKKKALLDRRNELLKKRAEKREKLRKKKEALKKKKENQKKEQEKKDENNN
;
A
#
# COMPACT_ATOMS: atom_id res chain seq x y z
N MET A 1 31.12 -61.56 -38.40
CA MET A 1 31.22 -60.15 -38.88
C MET A 1 29.87 -59.47 -39.11
N LYS A 2 28.91 -60.07 -39.83
CA LYS A 2 27.58 -59.45 -40.09
C LYS A 2 26.81 -59.02 -38.83
N LYS A 3 26.85 -59.80 -37.73
CA LYS A 3 26.19 -59.47 -36.46
C LYS A 3 26.83 -58.27 -35.73
N ILE A 4 28.16 -58.16 -35.77
CA ILE A 4 28.93 -57.05 -35.17
C ILE A 4 28.69 -55.76 -35.95
N PHE A 5 28.66 -55.85 -37.28
CA PHE A 5 28.30 -54.72 -38.14
C PHE A 5 26.88 -54.21 -37.84
N LEU A 6 25.92 -55.11 -37.67
CA LEU A 6 24.54 -54.76 -37.35
C LEU A 6 24.40 -54.11 -35.97
N SER A 7 25.17 -54.57 -34.97
CA SER A 7 25.22 -53.93 -33.64
C SER A 7 25.84 -52.53 -33.67
N ILE A 8 26.88 -52.31 -34.47
CA ILE A 8 27.52 -50.99 -34.65
C ILE A 8 26.57 -50.01 -35.34
N VAL A 9 25.87 -50.44 -36.38
CA VAL A 9 24.86 -49.62 -37.08
C VAL A 9 23.69 -49.26 -36.15
N LEU A 10 23.24 -50.19 -35.30
CA LEU A 10 22.19 -49.92 -34.32
C LEU A 10 22.64 -48.89 -33.27
N LEU A 11 23.86 -49.02 -32.74
CA LEU A 11 24.45 -48.04 -31.81
C LEU A 11 24.62 -46.64 -32.42
N LEU A 12 25.03 -46.56 -33.69
CA LEU A 12 25.13 -45.29 -34.42
C LEU A 12 23.75 -44.65 -34.64
N SER A 13 22.71 -45.44 -34.92
CA SER A 13 21.35 -44.93 -35.14
C SER A 13 20.69 -44.36 -33.87
N VAL A 14 20.96 -44.97 -32.70
CA VAL A 14 20.48 -44.47 -31.40
C VAL A 14 21.18 -43.16 -31.01
N SER A 15 22.46 -43.02 -31.37
CA SER A 15 23.27 -41.83 -31.06
C SER A 15 22.80 -40.58 -31.82
N ILE A 16 22.33 -40.74 -33.06
CA ILE A 16 21.86 -39.62 -33.90
C ILE A 16 20.52 -39.04 -33.37
N SER A 17 19.69 -39.87 -32.73
CA SER A 17 18.36 -39.49 -32.26
C SER A 17 18.36 -38.52 -31.06
N TRP A 18 19.45 -38.48 -30.28
CA TRP A 18 19.54 -37.60 -29.10
C TRP A 18 20.03 -36.17 -29.39
N SER A 19 20.49 -35.89 -30.62
CA SER A 19 21.16 -34.62 -30.96
C SER A 19 20.24 -33.52 -31.54
N GLN A 20 18.94 -33.76 -31.71
CA GLN A 20 18.02 -32.80 -32.34
C GLN A 20 17.10 -32.13 -31.30
N ARG A 21 17.66 -31.35 -30.36
CA ARG A 21 16.86 -30.37 -29.61
C ARG A 21 16.80 -29.09 -30.44
N SER A 22 15.63 -28.79 -31.01
CA SER A 22 15.39 -27.51 -31.67
C SER A 22 15.46 -26.40 -30.64
N GLN A 23 16.36 -25.43 -30.85
CA GLN A 23 16.43 -24.22 -30.03
C GLN A 23 15.20 -23.36 -30.30
N ILE A 24 14.46 -23.00 -29.25
CA ILE A 24 13.27 -22.17 -29.38
C ILE A 24 13.68 -20.72 -29.18
N ILE A 25 13.80 -20.00 -30.29
CA ILE A 25 14.17 -18.58 -30.31
C ILE A 25 12.90 -17.73 -30.35
N ALA A 26 12.89 -16.66 -29.56
CA ALA A 26 11.91 -15.59 -29.65
C ALA A 26 12.62 -14.25 -29.84
N TYR A 27 11.88 -13.23 -30.24
CA TYR A 27 12.37 -11.86 -30.24
C TYR A 27 11.32 -10.91 -29.67
N ILE A 28 11.79 -9.75 -29.25
CA ILE A 28 10.99 -8.62 -28.78
C ILE A 28 11.39 -7.35 -29.48
N ASP A 29 10.52 -6.37 -29.42
CA ASP A 29 10.79 -4.98 -29.79
C ASP A 29 10.72 -4.14 -28.50
N MET A 30 11.88 -3.86 -27.88
CA MET A 30 11.93 -3.17 -26.60
C MET A 30 11.42 -1.72 -26.71
N GLU A 31 11.72 -1.04 -27.81
CA GLU A 31 11.22 0.31 -28.08
C GLU A 31 9.68 0.32 -28.11
N TYR A 32 9.06 -0.55 -28.90
CA TYR A 32 7.61 -0.70 -28.93
C TYR A 32 7.02 -1.04 -27.56
N ILE A 33 7.66 -1.94 -26.80
CA ILE A 33 7.18 -2.29 -25.45
C ILE A 33 7.22 -1.07 -24.53
N LEU A 34 8.33 -0.31 -24.51
CA LEU A 34 8.47 0.86 -23.64
C LEU A 34 7.46 1.96 -24.00
N GLU A 35 7.28 2.26 -25.28
CA GLU A 35 6.35 3.29 -25.74
C GLU A 35 4.90 3.00 -25.35
N ASN A 36 4.53 1.72 -25.23
CA ASN A 36 3.19 1.30 -24.84
C ASN A 36 3.00 1.13 -23.32
N VAL A 37 4.05 1.31 -22.52
CA VAL A 37 3.97 1.27 -21.05
C VAL A 37 3.71 2.69 -20.51
N PRO A 38 2.56 2.96 -19.87
CA PRO A 38 2.23 4.31 -19.38
C PRO A 38 3.28 4.90 -18.44
N GLU A 39 3.88 4.07 -17.58
CA GLU A 39 4.92 4.48 -16.64
C GLU A 39 6.18 5.01 -17.36
N TYR A 40 6.47 4.52 -18.57
CA TYR A 40 7.58 5.02 -19.38
C TYR A 40 7.29 6.39 -19.96
N LEU A 41 6.07 6.62 -20.45
CA LEU A 41 5.66 7.94 -20.94
C LEU A 41 5.70 8.99 -19.83
N GLU A 42 5.26 8.64 -18.62
CA GLU A 42 5.37 9.52 -17.45
C GLU A 42 6.84 9.83 -17.08
N ALA A 43 7.70 8.82 -17.10
CA ALA A 43 9.14 8.98 -16.89
C ALA A 43 9.78 9.88 -17.95
N GLN A 44 9.41 9.69 -19.22
CA GLN A 44 9.90 10.49 -20.34
C GLN A 44 9.47 11.95 -20.22
N ASN A 45 8.19 12.20 -19.93
CA ASN A 45 7.68 13.56 -19.69
C ASN A 45 8.42 14.24 -18.53
N THR A 46 8.65 13.51 -17.43
CA THR A 46 9.40 14.03 -16.26
C THR A 46 10.84 14.39 -16.61
N LEU A 47 11.49 13.57 -17.45
CA LEU A 47 12.84 13.84 -17.94
C LEU A 47 12.85 15.07 -18.85
N ASP A 48 11.91 15.17 -19.78
CA ASP A 48 11.82 16.27 -20.74
C ASP A 48 11.57 17.61 -20.05
N GLU A 49 10.72 17.64 -19.01
CA GLU A 49 10.54 18.83 -18.17
C GLU A 49 11.83 19.30 -17.50
N LYS A 50 12.68 18.37 -17.05
CA LYS A 50 13.98 18.70 -16.45
C LYS A 50 14.98 19.18 -17.49
N VAL A 51 15.02 18.54 -18.66
CA VAL A 51 15.87 18.94 -19.78
C VAL A 51 15.53 20.35 -20.25
N VAL A 52 14.25 20.70 -20.37
CA VAL A 52 13.83 22.06 -20.71
C VAL A 52 14.33 23.08 -19.69
N LYS A 53 14.22 22.79 -18.39
CA LYS A 53 14.74 23.67 -17.34
C LYS A 53 16.25 23.85 -17.42
N TRP A 54 17.01 22.78 -17.63
CA TRP A 54 18.47 22.86 -17.79
C TRP A 54 18.87 23.68 -19.01
N ARG A 55 18.20 23.47 -20.16
CA ARG A 55 18.41 24.27 -21.37
C ARG A 55 18.13 25.75 -21.12
N GLN A 56 17.01 26.08 -20.47
CA GLN A 56 16.68 27.47 -20.12
C GLN A 56 17.75 28.13 -19.23
N THR A 57 18.31 27.38 -18.26
CA THR A 57 19.42 27.86 -17.44
C THR A 57 20.66 28.13 -18.28
N LEU A 58 21.08 27.18 -19.12
CA LEU A 58 22.23 27.36 -20.00
C LEU A 58 22.05 28.54 -20.98
N ASP A 59 20.86 28.67 -21.58
CA ASP A 59 20.53 29.77 -22.49
C ASP A 59 20.57 31.13 -21.78
N LYS A 60 20.17 31.18 -20.50
CA LYS A 60 20.25 32.41 -19.69
C LYS A 60 21.70 32.81 -19.43
N GLU A 61 22.54 31.87 -19.01
CA GLU A 61 23.96 32.13 -18.76
C GLU A 61 24.71 32.48 -20.05
N ALA A 62 24.40 31.79 -21.17
CA ALA A 62 24.96 32.10 -22.48
C ALA A 62 24.61 33.52 -22.93
N ARG A 63 23.34 33.93 -22.80
CA ARG A 63 22.93 35.32 -23.10
C ARG A 63 23.63 36.34 -22.22
N HIS A 64 23.82 36.04 -20.94
CA HIS A 64 24.53 36.93 -20.02
C HIS A 64 25.99 37.13 -20.46
N ILE A 65 26.67 36.06 -20.87
CA ILE A 65 28.03 36.14 -21.42
C ILE A 65 28.09 36.97 -22.71
N GLU A 66 27.11 36.82 -23.61
CA GLU A 66 27.04 37.62 -24.84
C GLU A 66 26.82 39.11 -24.55
N VAL A 67 26.01 39.46 -23.54
CA VAL A 67 25.85 40.85 -23.08
C VAL A 67 27.18 41.38 -22.55
N LEU A 68 27.89 40.65 -21.68
CA LEU A 68 29.20 41.08 -21.16
C LEU A 68 30.23 41.31 -22.26
N LYS A 69 30.26 40.45 -23.29
CA LYS A 69 31.13 40.64 -24.47
C LYS A 69 30.77 41.91 -25.25
N SER A 70 29.47 42.13 -25.48
CA SER A 70 28.97 43.31 -26.18
C SER A 70 29.30 44.59 -25.42
N ASP A 71 29.11 44.60 -24.10
CA ASP A 71 29.40 45.73 -23.24
C ASP A 71 30.90 46.05 -23.24
N LEU A 72 31.75 45.02 -23.08
CA LEU A 72 33.20 45.19 -23.20
C LEU A 72 33.60 45.74 -24.58
N ALA A 73 33.00 45.27 -25.67
CA ALA A 73 33.30 45.75 -27.01
C ALA A 73 32.94 47.23 -27.20
N ASN A 74 31.83 47.68 -26.62
CA ASN A 74 31.39 49.08 -26.66
C ASN A 74 32.24 49.99 -25.77
N GLU A 75 32.64 49.51 -24.59
CA GLU A 75 33.41 50.28 -23.61
C GLU A 75 34.94 50.21 -23.83
N LYS A 76 35.42 49.31 -24.70
CA LYS A 76 36.87 49.08 -24.91
C LYS A 76 37.66 50.35 -25.25
N ALA A 77 37.05 51.30 -25.94
CA ALA A 77 37.69 52.55 -26.34
C ALA A 77 37.95 53.52 -25.17
N ILE A 78 37.24 53.38 -24.05
CA ILE A 78 37.33 54.25 -22.87
C ILE A 78 38.00 53.59 -21.66
N LEU A 79 38.21 52.26 -21.70
CA LEU A 79 38.79 51.49 -20.61
C LEU A 79 40.33 51.48 -20.65
N THR A 80 40.95 51.34 -19.48
CA THR A 80 42.39 51.08 -19.36
C THR A 80 42.71 49.63 -19.72
N LYS A 81 43.97 49.36 -20.08
CA LYS A 81 44.41 48.01 -20.45
C LYS A 81 44.15 46.98 -19.33
N ASP A 82 44.44 47.35 -18.08
CA ASP A 82 44.27 46.46 -16.92
C ASP A 82 42.80 46.10 -16.70
N LEU A 83 41.88 47.07 -16.87
CA LEU A 83 40.43 46.83 -16.76
C LEU A 83 39.90 45.95 -17.91
N ILE A 84 40.46 46.09 -19.11
CA ILE A 84 40.10 45.22 -20.24
C ILE A 84 40.50 43.78 -19.94
N GLU A 85 41.73 43.57 -19.44
CA GLU A 85 42.25 42.24 -19.09
C GLU A 85 41.40 41.58 -17.99
N GLU A 86 41.05 42.31 -16.93
CA GLU A 86 40.17 41.81 -15.86
C GLU A 86 38.78 41.38 -16.39
N ARG A 87 38.18 42.16 -17.29
CA ARG A 87 36.88 41.82 -17.90
C ARG A 87 36.97 40.66 -18.88
N GLU A 88 38.05 40.56 -19.66
CA GLU A 88 38.30 39.44 -20.56
C GLU A 88 38.49 38.13 -19.76
N GLU A 89 39.20 38.18 -18.63
CA GLU A 89 39.33 37.07 -17.69
C GLU A 89 37.99 36.67 -17.08
N GLU A 90 37.17 37.64 -16.62
CA GLU A 90 35.84 37.35 -16.07
C GLU A 90 34.94 36.64 -17.10
N ILE A 91 34.93 37.12 -18.34
CA ILE A 91 34.18 36.51 -19.44
C ILE A 91 34.70 35.09 -19.71
N ALA A 92 36.02 34.88 -19.74
CA ALA A 92 36.63 33.58 -19.94
C ALA A 92 36.25 32.59 -18.83
N LEU A 93 36.27 33.03 -17.57
CA LEU A 93 35.83 32.23 -16.42
C LEU A 93 34.37 31.82 -16.54
N LYS A 94 33.47 32.76 -16.88
CA LYS A 94 32.04 32.45 -17.07
C LYS A 94 31.79 31.49 -18.23
N GLN A 95 32.57 31.60 -19.32
CA GLN A 95 32.50 30.63 -20.43
C GLN A 95 32.92 29.23 -19.99
N ASP A 96 33.95 29.13 -19.15
CA ASP A 96 34.41 27.84 -18.64
C ASP A 96 33.40 27.23 -17.67
N GLU A 97 32.79 28.06 -16.82
CA GLU A 97 31.67 27.66 -15.96
C GLU A 97 30.46 27.17 -16.76
N LEU A 98 30.11 27.85 -17.86
CA LEU A 98 29.03 27.44 -18.75
C LEU A 98 29.32 26.06 -19.36
N ARG A 99 30.53 25.85 -19.90
CA ARG A 99 30.94 24.54 -20.45
C ARG A 99 30.92 23.44 -19.40
N ARG A 100 31.38 23.75 -18.18
CA ARG A 100 31.32 22.81 -17.06
C ARG A 100 29.87 22.47 -16.69
N LEU A 101 28.99 23.45 -16.66
CA LEU A 101 27.57 23.27 -16.35
C LEU A 101 26.86 22.45 -17.44
N GLU A 102 27.16 22.71 -18.71
CA GLU A 102 26.68 21.93 -19.83
C GLU A 102 27.12 20.46 -19.73
N SER A 103 28.41 20.23 -19.44
CA SER A 103 28.95 18.88 -19.21
C SER A 103 28.33 18.20 -17.98
N LEU A 104 28.05 18.95 -16.92
CA LEU A 104 27.37 18.45 -15.73
C LEU A 104 25.95 17.95 -16.06
N TYR A 105 25.21 18.67 -16.90
CA TYR A 105 23.86 18.26 -17.28
C TYR A 105 23.83 17.20 -18.38
N PHE A 106 24.57 17.43 -19.48
CA PHE A 106 24.47 16.67 -20.73
C PHE A 106 25.70 15.82 -21.06
N GLY A 107 26.69 15.78 -20.18
CA GLY A 107 27.86 14.93 -20.36
C GLY A 107 27.51 13.42 -20.30
N PRO A 108 28.46 12.53 -20.68
CA PRO A 108 28.23 11.08 -20.72
C PRO A 108 27.81 10.45 -19.38
N ARG A 109 28.16 11.11 -18.27
CA ARG A 109 27.75 10.75 -16.90
C ARG A 109 27.06 11.91 -16.19
N GLY A 110 26.53 12.86 -16.95
CA GLY A 110 25.83 14.02 -16.41
C GLY A 110 24.47 13.68 -15.83
N ASP A 111 23.82 14.70 -15.26
CA ASP A 111 22.55 14.58 -14.56
C ASP A 111 21.44 14.03 -15.47
N MET A 112 21.43 14.39 -16.76
CA MET A 112 20.45 13.88 -17.72
C MET A 112 20.55 12.36 -17.89
N PHE A 113 21.77 11.84 -18.03
CA PHE A 113 22.01 10.40 -18.15
C PHE A 113 21.63 9.67 -16.86
N LEU A 114 22.06 10.21 -15.71
CA LEU A 114 21.76 9.62 -14.40
C LEU A 114 20.25 9.58 -14.12
N LEU A 115 19.56 10.69 -14.41
CA LEU A 115 18.12 10.79 -14.22
C LEU A 115 17.37 9.86 -15.17
N ARG A 116 17.74 9.82 -16.46
CA ARG A 116 17.16 8.87 -17.43
C ARG A 116 17.33 7.44 -16.94
N LYS A 117 18.55 7.08 -16.51
CA LYS A 117 18.82 5.75 -15.95
C LYS A 117 17.94 5.48 -14.73
N GLN A 118 17.83 6.40 -13.79
CA GLN A 118 17.03 6.22 -12.58
C GLN A 118 15.54 6.03 -12.88
N LEU A 119 14.99 6.77 -13.83
CA LEU A 119 13.56 6.70 -14.19
C LEU A 119 13.25 5.47 -15.06
N VAL A 120 14.10 5.17 -16.04
CA VAL A 120 13.84 4.11 -17.04
C VAL A 120 14.26 2.72 -16.55
N LYS A 121 15.31 2.62 -15.74
CA LYS A 121 15.81 1.33 -15.21
C LYS A 121 14.74 0.48 -14.51
N PRO A 122 13.92 0.98 -13.58
CA PRO A 122 12.89 0.16 -12.94
C PRO A 122 11.87 -0.39 -13.93
N ILE A 123 11.57 0.34 -15.01
CA ILE A 123 10.63 -0.08 -16.06
C ILE A 123 11.28 -1.18 -16.92
N GLN A 124 12.54 -1.00 -17.30
CA GLN A 124 13.30 -2.05 -18.00
C GLN A 124 13.40 -3.32 -17.17
N ASP A 125 13.59 -3.21 -15.85
CA ASP A 125 13.65 -4.35 -14.95
C ASP A 125 12.29 -5.07 -14.86
N GLN A 126 11.16 -4.34 -14.90
CA GLN A 126 9.83 -4.94 -15.00
C GLN A 126 9.66 -5.73 -16.30
N VAL A 127 10.09 -5.17 -17.42
CA VAL A 127 10.02 -5.87 -18.72
C VAL A 127 10.91 -7.10 -18.68
N TYR A 128 12.14 -6.97 -18.19
CA TYR A 128 13.07 -8.08 -18.07
C TYR A 128 12.49 -9.23 -17.25
N ASN A 129 11.86 -8.94 -16.10
CA ASN A 129 11.17 -9.93 -15.28
C ASN A 129 10.00 -10.59 -16.03
N ALA A 130 9.24 -9.81 -16.81
CA ALA A 130 8.16 -10.35 -17.64
C ALA A 130 8.70 -11.29 -18.73
N ILE A 131 9.79 -10.92 -19.41
CA ILE A 131 10.49 -11.75 -20.39
C ILE A 131 10.96 -13.04 -19.74
N GLN A 132 11.67 -12.97 -18.60
CA GLN A 132 12.13 -14.17 -17.89
C GLN A 132 10.97 -15.12 -17.54
N SER A 133 9.86 -14.56 -17.05
CA SER A 133 8.66 -15.33 -16.72
C SER A 133 8.05 -16.03 -17.95
N ILE A 134 8.00 -15.32 -19.08
CA ILE A 134 7.51 -15.87 -20.34
C ILE A 134 8.46 -16.96 -20.87
N SER A 135 9.76 -16.68 -20.89
CA SER A 135 10.80 -17.61 -21.35
C SER A 135 10.79 -18.91 -20.56
N ALA A 136 10.67 -18.84 -19.23
CA ALA A 136 10.55 -20.03 -18.38
C ALA A 136 9.28 -20.85 -18.68
N ARG A 137 8.12 -20.19 -18.88
CA ARG A 137 6.85 -20.88 -19.17
C ARG A 137 6.80 -21.50 -20.56
N LYS A 138 7.32 -20.78 -21.56
CA LYS A 138 7.28 -21.16 -22.97
C LYS A 138 8.51 -21.96 -23.40
N LYS A 139 9.51 -22.11 -22.53
CA LYS A 139 10.78 -22.79 -22.77
C LYS A 139 11.54 -22.17 -23.94
N TYR A 140 11.59 -20.84 -23.99
CA TYR A 140 12.46 -20.14 -24.93
C TYR A 140 13.91 -20.25 -24.44
N ASP A 141 14.79 -20.69 -25.33
CA ASP A 141 16.23 -20.79 -25.03
C ASP A 141 16.91 -19.43 -25.20
N PHE A 142 16.44 -18.64 -26.17
CA PHE A 142 16.98 -17.31 -26.48
C PHE A 142 15.85 -16.31 -26.76
N VAL A 143 16.03 -15.08 -26.29
CA VAL A 143 15.18 -13.93 -26.62
C VAL A 143 16.07 -12.80 -27.10
N PHE A 144 15.87 -12.37 -28.33
CA PHE A 144 16.63 -11.25 -28.93
C PHE A 144 15.81 -9.98 -28.92
N ASP A 145 16.48 -8.85 -28.71
CA ASP A 145 15.86 -7.54 -28.88
C ASP A 145 16.14 -7.01 -30.29
N LYS A 146 15.07 -6.73 -31.04
CA LYS A 146 15.11 -6.15 -32.39
C LYS A 146 15.56 -4.69 -32.37
N SER A 147 15.36 -3.96 -31.27
CA SER A 147 15.84 -2.57 -31.13
C SER A 147 17.31 -2.47 -30.75
N SER A 148 18.02 -3.59 -30.60
CA SER A 148 19.45 -3.61 -30.35
C SER A 148 20.28 -3.45 -31.63
N ASP A 149 21.60 -3.34 -31.50
CA ASP A 149 22.56 -3.22 -32.62
C ASP A 149 22.57 -4.45 -33.56
N LEU A 150 21.87 -5.54 -33.21
CA LEU A 150 21.74 -6.72 -34.05
C LEU A 150 20.74 -6.45 -35.18
N VAL A 151 21.25 -6.30 -36.41
CA VAL A 151 20.41 -6.11 -37.60
C VAL A 151 19.64 -7.38 -37.94
N MET A 152 18.33 -7.38 -37.71
CA MET A 152 17.42 -8.46 -38.11
C MET A 152 16.76 -8.13 -39.45
N LEU A 153 17.21 -8.78 -40.53
CA LEU A 153 16.70 -8.52 -41.90
C LEU A 153 15.28 -9.04 -42.13
N TYR A 154 14.96 -10.19 -41.54
CA TYR A 154 13.64 -10.81 -41.65
C TYR A 154 13.38 -11.67 -40.42
N SER A 155 12.14 -11.62 -39.93
CA SER A 155 11.67 -12.52 -38.89
C SER A 155 10.20 -12.88 -39.12
N ASN A 156 9.83 -14.09 -38.73
CA ASN A 156 8.43 -14.49 -38.73
C ASN A 156 7.75 -13.97 -37.45
N LYS A 157 6.64 -13.24 -37.62
CA LYS A 157 5.83 -12.67 -36.53
C LYS A 157 5.42 -13.67 -35.45
N LYS A 158 5.37 -14.97 -35.76
CA LYS A 158 5.11 -16.03 -34.77
C LYS A 158 6.12 -16.07 -33.62
N TYR A 159 7.35 -15.61 -33.85
CA TYR A 159 8.42 -15.58 -32.84
C TYR A 159 8.48 -14.25 -32.08
N ASP A 160 7.65 -13.28 -32.45
CA ASP A 160 7.47 -12.02 -31.72
C ASP A 160 6.68 -12.28 -30.44
N ILE A 161 7.26 -11.93 -29.30
CA ILE A 161 6.60 -12.03 -28.00
C ILE A 161 6.31 -10.66 -27.37
N SER A 162 6.46 -9.56 -28.12
CA SER A 162 6.30 -8.20 -27.60
C SER A 162 4.92 -7.95 -27.01
N ASP A 163 3.86 -8.29 -27.74
CA ASP A 163 2.47 -8.17 -27.24
C ASP A 163 2.22 -9.06 -26.01
N LEU A 164 2.87 -10.22 -25.94
CA LEU A 164 2.75 -11.13 -24.80
C LEU A 164 3.44 -10.55 -23.55
N VAL A 165 4.58 -9.88 -23.74
CA VAL A 165 5.30 -9.16 -22.69
C VAL A 165 4.44 -8.00 -22.18
N LEU A 166 3.91 -7.17 -23.08
CA LEU A 166 2.99 -6.07 -22.73
C LEU A 166 1.79 -6.57 -21.91
N ALA A 167 1.10 -7.61 -22.40
CA ALA A 167 -0.04 -8.19 -21.68
C ALA A 167 0.34 -8.75 -20.29
N THR A 168 1.58 -9.23 -20.12
CA THR A 168 2.09 -9.72 -18.84
C THR A 168 2.38 -8.56 -17.88
N ILE A 169 2.99 -7.48 -18.36
CA ILE A 169 3.24 -6.25 -17.58
C ILE A 169 1.91 -5.66 -17.12
N ASP A 170 0.95 -5.51 -18.02
CA ASP A 170 -0.37 -4.98 -17.71
C ASP A 170 -1.12 -5.81 -16.69
N ARG A 171 -1.09 -7.15 -16.83
CA ARG A 171 -1.69 -8.04 -15.84
C ARG A 171 -1.06 -7.85 -14.47
N THR A 172 0.27 -7.77 -14.40
CA THR A 172 1.02 -7.59 -13.15
C THR A 172 0.63 -6.27 -12.50
N ARG A 173 0.64 -5.17 -13.26
CA ARG A 173 0.20 -3.84 -12.84
C ARG A 173 -1.23 -3.83 -12.29
N LEU A 174 -2.17 -4.50 -12.96
CA LEU A 174 -3.57 -4.59 -12.50
C LEU A 174 -3.69 -5.41 -11.20
N VAL A 175 -2.93 -6.49 -11.09
CA VAL A 175 -2.86 -7.31 -9.86
C VAL A 175 -2.29 -6.48 -8.71
N ASP A 176 -1.22 -5.73 -8.94
CA ASP A 176 -0.60 -4.86 -7.93
C ASP A 176 -1.53 -3.74 -7.50
N LYS A 177 -2.23 -3.08 -8.44
CA LYS A 177 -3.28 -2.09 -8.11
C LYS A 177 -4.40 -2.70 -7.26
N LYS A 178 -4.83 -3.93 -7.59
CA LYS A 178 -5.86 -4.64 -6.82
C LYS A 178 -5.36 -5.02 -5.43
N ASN A 179 -4.11 -5.48 -5.32
CA ASN A 179 -3.49 -5.84 -4.05
C ASN A 179 -3.27 -4.60 -3.18
N ALA A 180 -2.74 -3.52 -3.74
CA ALA A 180 -2.59 -2.24 -3.05
C ALA A 180 -3.94 -1.72 -2.54
N LYS A 181 -5.00 -1.78 -3.35
CA LYS A 181 -6.37 -1.42 -2.92
C LYS A 181 -6.89 -2.35 -1.81
N ARG A 182 -6.53 -3.63 -1.83
CA ARG A 182 -6.88 -4.60 -0.78
C ARG A 182 -6.12 -4.31 0.52
N GLU A 183 -4.83 -4.01 0.44
CA GLU A 183 -4.01 -3.62 1.60
C GLU A 183 -4.45 -2.28 2.17
N GLN A 184 -4.76 -1.29 1.34
CA GLN A 184 -5.39 -0.04 1.77
C GLN A 184 -6.72 -0.29 2.48
N ARG A 185 -7.58 -1.19 1.97
CA ARG A 185 -8.82 -1.58 2.66
C ARG A 185 -8.57 -2.28 3.99
N LYS A 186 -7.58 -3.17 4.07
CA LYS A 186 -7.19 -3.84 5.32
C LYS A 186 -6.66 -2.85 6.35
N ASN A 187 -5.83 -1.90 5.92
CA ASN A 187 -5.25 -0.86 6.77
C ASN A 187 -6.27 0.23 7.16
N ALA A 188 -7.25 0.51 6.30
CA ALA A 188 -8.37 1.41 6.59
C ALA A 188 -9.36 0.83 7.64
N THR A 189 -9.29 -0.46 7.94
CA THR A 189 -10.02 -1.05 9.06
C THR A 189 -9.25 -0.96 10.38
N LYS A 190 -9.25 0.26 10.93
CA LYS A 190 -9.59 0.47 12.36
C LYS A 190 -10.49 1.70 12.58
N GLU A 191 -11.16 2.22 11.55
CA GLU A 191 -12.28 3.14 11.76
C GLU A 191 -13.61 2.48 11.35
N LEU A 192 -14.43 2.18 12.37
CA LEU A 192 -15.80 1.71 12.19
C LEU A 192 -16.58 2.71 11.34
N THR A 193 -17.29 2.23 10.31
CA THR A 193 -18.20 3.07 9.51
C THR A 193 -19.25 3.76 10.41
N PRO A 194 -19.79 4.93 10.02
CA PRO A 194 -20.77 5.66 10.83
C PRO A 194 -21.98 4.79 11.24
N GLN A 195 -22.46 3.94 10.33
CA GLN A 195 -23.55 3.00 10.60
C GLN A 195 -23.17 1.90 11.60
N GLN A 196 -21.93 1.42 11.58
CA GLN A 196 -21.43 0.44 12.56
C GLN A 196 -21.27 1.08 13.94
N LYS A 197 -20.79 2.32 14.01
CA LYS A 197 -20.72 3.11 15.26
C LYS A 197 -22.12 3.32 15.85
N GLU A 198 -23.10 3.65 15.02
CA GLU A 198 -24.48 3.85 15.44
C GLU A 198 -25.15 2.54 15.91
N ALA A 199 -24.91 1.42 15.21
CA ALA A 199 -25.42 0.11 15.60
C ALA A 199 -24.85 -0.37 16.95
N ILE A 200 -23.57 -0.10 17.22
CA ILE A 200 -22.93 -0.40 18.50
C ILE A 200 -23.49 0.51 19.61
N ALA A 201 -23.69 1.81 19.34
CA ALA A 201 -24.31 2.74 20.28
C ALA A 201 -25.75 2.32 20.63
N LYS A 202 -26.56 1.93 19.63
CA LYS A 202 -27.91 1.40 19.82
C LYS A 202 -27.90 0.12 20.65
N LYS A 203 -27.00 -0.84 20.37
CA LYS A 203 -26.87 -2.07 21.16
C LYS A 203 -26.47 -1.77 22.62
N LYS A 204 -25.49 -0.88 22.84
CA LYS A 204 -25.08 -0.45 24.19
C LYS A 204 -26.21 0.23 24.94
N ALA A 205 -26.96 1.12 24.30
CA ALA A 205 -28.13 1.78 24.88
C ALA A 205 -29.26 0.79 25.24
N ILE A 206 -29.52 -0.20 24.39
CA ILE A 206 -30.50 -1.27 24.66
C ILE A 206 -30.06 -2.11 25.86
N VAL A 207 -28.77 -2.48 25.95
CA VAL A 207 -28.22 -3.25 27.06
C VAL A 207 -28.28 -2.45 28.36
N ALA A 208 -27.89 -1.17 28.35
CA ALA A 208 -28.00 -0.27 29.50
C ALA A 208 -29.47 -0.12 29.97
N LYS A 209 -30.42 0.03 29.04
CA LYS A 209 -31.85 0.11 29.36
C LYS A 209 -32.41 -1.20 29.91
N LYS A 210 -31.89 -2.36 29.49
CA LYS A 210 -32.24 -3.66 30.06
C LYS A 210 -31.66 -3.86 31.46
N LEU A 211 -30.42 -3.43 31.69
CA LEU A 211 -29.76 -3.46 32.99
C LEU A 211 -30.48 -2.55 33.99
N SER A 212 -30.76 -1.29 33.63
CA SER A 212 -31.50 -0.36 34.50
C SER A 212 -32.91 -0.85 34.83
N LYS A 213 -33.61 -1.46 33.87
CA LYS A 213 -34.90 -2.12 34.13
C LYS A 213 -34.78 -3.32 35.08
N LYS A 214 -33.71 -4.12 34.99
CA LYS A 214 -33.46 -5.23 35.93
C LYS A 214 -33.15 -4.72 37.33
N GLU A 215 -32.33 -3.68 37.45
CA GLU A 215 -31.99 -3.04 38.73
C GLU A 215 -33.22 -2.40 39.38
N ALA A 216 -34.02 -1.67 38.62
CA ALA A 216 -35.28 -1.10 39.10
C ALA A 216 -36.27 -2.18 39.55
N LYS A 217 -36.39 -3.29 38.80
CA LYS A 217 -37.19 -4.45 39.23
C LYS A 217 -36.66 -5.08 40.52
N LYS A 218 -35.34 -5.25 40.66
CA LYS A 218 -34.73 -5.80 41.87
C LYS A 218 -34.99 -4.90 43.08
N LYS A 219 -34.86 -3.58 42.92
CA LYS A 219 -35.15 -2.59 43.96
C LYS A 219 -36.63 -2.63 44.38
N ALA A 220 -37.55 -2.60 43.42
CA ALA A 220 -39.00 -2.70 43.70
C ALA A 220 -39.37 -4.01 44.42
N LEU A 221 -38.70 -5.11 44.09
CA LEU A 221 -38.94 -6.42 44.73
C LEU A 221 -38.39 -6.46 46.17
N LEU A 222 -37.26 -5.82 46.43
CA LEU A 222 -36.73 -5.61 47.79
C LEU A 222 -37.67 -4.72 48.62
N ASP A 223 -38.15 -3.62 48.05
CA ASP A 223 -39.09 -2.72 48.74
C ASP A 223 -40.39 -3.44 49.09
N ARG A 224 -40.94 -4.24 48.15
CA ARG A 224 -42.14 -5.07 48.39
C ARG A 224 -41.90 -6.13 49.47
N ARG A 225 -40.72 -6.76 49.51
CA ARG A 225 -40.35 -7.72 50.56
C ARG A 225 -40.29 -7.03 51.92
N ASN A 226 -39.69 -5.85 52.00
CA ASN A 226 -39.58 -5.08 53.24
C ASN A 226 -40.96 -4.63 53.74
N GLU A 227 -41.84 -4.20 52.85
CA GLU A 227 -43.23 -3.86 53.20
C GLU A 227 -44.00 -5.08 53.73
N LEU A 228 -43.87 -6.24 53.09
CA LEU A 228 -44.49 -7.48 53.56
C LEU A 228 -43.95 -7.92 54.93
N LEU A 229 -42.64 -7.76 55.18
CA LEU A 229 -42.04 -8.04 56.48
C LEU A 229 -42.58 -7.11 57.57
N LYS A 230 -42.75 -5.81 57.29
CA LYS A 230 -43.39 -4.86 58.20
C LYS A 230 -44.83 -5.27 58.51
N LYS A 231 -45.65 -5.55 57.48
CA LYS A 231 -47.03 -6.05 57.66
C LYS A 231 -47.09 -7.35 58.48
N ARG A 232 -46.14 -8.27 58.28
CA ARG A 232 -46.03 -9.50 59.08
C ARG A 232 -45.64 -9.21 60.53
N ALA A 233 -44.70 -8.30 60.77
CA ALA A 233 -44.31 -7.87 62.11
C ALA A 233 -45.48 -7.22 62.86
N GLU A 234 -46.20 -6.30 62.22
CA GLU A 234 -47.42 -5.69 62.76
C GLU A 234 -48.52 -6.73 63.06
N LYS A 235 -48.71 -7.72 62.17
CA LYS A 235 -49.66 -8.81 62.42
C LYS A 235 -49.23 -9.68 63.61
N ARG A 236 -47.93 -9.96 63.76
CA ARG A 236 -47.38 -10.70 64.92
C ARG A 236 -47.54 -9.91 66.23
N GLU A 237 -47.28 -8.61 66.21
CA GLU A 237 -47.54 -7.68 67.31
C GLU A 237 -49.02 -7.71 67.72
N LYS A 238 -49.95 -7.56 66.76
CA LYS A 238 -51.39 -7.64 67.03
C LYS A 238 -51.80 -9.00 67.61
N LEU A 239 -51.23 -10.10 67.11
CA LEU A 239 -51.47 -11.44 67.65
C LEU A 239 -50.90 -11.62 69.06
N ARG A 240 -49.70 -11.09 69.36
CA ARG A 240 -49.12 -11.09 70.70
C ARG A 240 -50.00 -10.32 71.68
N LYS A 241 -50.40 -9.10 71.33
CA LYS A 241 -51.33 -8.29 72.14
C LYS A 241 -52.67 -9.02 72.37
N LYS A 242 -53.22 -9.67 71.34
CA LYS A 242 -54.41 -10.52 71.50
C LYS A 242 -54.19 -11.71 72.45
N LYS A 243 -53.07 -12.43 72.33
CA LYS A 243 -52.73 -13.56 73.21
C LYS A 243 -52.51 -13.11 74.65
N GLU A 244 -51.80 -12.00 74.87
CA GLU A 244 -51.58 -11.43 76.20
C GLU A 244 -52.89 -10.95 76.83
N ALA A 245 -53.77 -10.29 76.07
CA ALA A 245 -55.10 -9.92 76.55
C ALA A 245 -55.95 -11.15 76.91
N LEU A 246 -55.86 -12.22 76.12
CA LEU A 246 -56.58 -13.47 76.38
C LEU A 246 -56.03 -14.22 77.60
N LYS A 247 -54.70 -14.18 77.82
CA LYS A 247 -54.05 -14.69 79.03
C LYS A 247 -54.50 -13.90 80.25
N LYS A 248 -54.49 -12.56 80.20
CA LYS A 248 -55.03 -11.70 81.28
C LYS A 248 -56.50 -11.99 81.56
N LYS A 249 -57.34 -12.18 80.53
CA LYS A 249 -58.74 -12.59 80.74
C LYS A 249 -58.86 -13.95 81.43
N LYS A 250 -58.08 -14.95 81.02
CA LYS A 250 -58.07 -16.27 81.66
C LYS A 250 -57.54 -16.24 83.09
N GLU A 251 -56.54 -15.40 83.35
CA GLU A 251 -55.97 -15.22 84.69
C GLU A 251 -56.96 -14.50 85.62
N ASN A 252 -57.66 -13.48 85.11
CA ASN A 252 -58.75 -12.84 85.85
C ASN A 252 -59.91 -13.82 86.10
N GLN A 253 -60.28 -14.65 85.13
CA GLN A 253 -61.30 -15.70 85.30
C GLN A 253 -60.87 -16.76 86.33
N LYS A 254 -59.60 -17.16 86.33
CA LYS A 254 -59.05 -18.06 87.37
C LYS A 254 -59.08 -17.41 88.74
N LYS A 255 -58.68 -16.14 88.87
CA LYS A 255 -58.77 -15.41 90.14
C LYS A 255 -60.23 -15.22 90.60
N GLU A 256 -61.18 -15.05 89.69
CA GLU A 256 -62.61 -15.04 90.01
C GLU A 256 -63.14 -16.42 90.41
N GLN A 257 -62.63 -17.50 89.84
CA GLN A 257 -62.95 -18.87 90.24
C GLN A 257 -62.32 -19.20 91.61
N GLU A 258 -61.03 -18.91 91.82
CA GLU A 258 -60.34 -19.10 93.10
C GLU A 258 -61.01 -18.29 94.22
N LYS A 259 -61.46 -17.05 93.97
CA LYS A 259 -62.27 -16.29 94.95
C LYS A 259 -63.64 -16.89 95.22
N LYS A 260 -64.25 -17.59 94.25
CA LYS A 260 -65.52 -18.30 94.46
C LYS A 260 -65.31 -19.61 95.22
N ASP A 261 -64.19 -20.29 94.97
CA ASP A 261 -63.82 -21.53 95.64
C ASP A 261 -63.33 -21.28 97.08
N GLU A 262 -62.64 -20.16 97.36
CA GLU A 262 -62.26 -19.72 98.73
C GLU A 262 -63.45 -19.23 99.57
N ASN A 263 -64.56 -18.83 98.95
CA ASN A 263 -65.79 -18.48 99.67
C ASN A 263 -66.70 -19.68 99.96
N ASN A 264 -66.36 -20.87 99.45
CA ASN A 264 -67.16 -22.09 99.54
C ASN A 264 -66.51 -23.18 100.41
N ASN A 265 -65.49 -22.82 101.19
CA ASN A 265 -64.76 -23.68 102.13
C ASN A 265 -64.50 -22.91 103.44
#